data_AF-A0A3Q0ISN0-F1
#
_entry.id   AF-A0A3Q0ISN0-F1
#
_cell.length_a   1.000
_cell.length_b   1.000
_cell.length_c   1.000
_cell.angle_alpha   90.00
_cell.angle_beta   90.00
_cell.angle_gamma   90.00
#
_symmetry.space_group_name_H-M   'P 1'
#
loop_
_entity.id
_entity.type
_entity.pdbx_description
1 polymer ?
#
loop_
_entity_poly.entity_id
_entity_poly.type
_entity_poly.pdbx_seq_one_letter_code
_entity_poly.pdbx_strand_id
1 'polypeptide(L)' 'MVEKRPKEPYNIELINTLYENVPAFTDIFDEETWYIFCGCFVATTFLVVFLVSRYVTIKPVDW' A
#
# COMPACT_ATOMS: atom_id res chain seq x y z
N MET A 1 23.55 -26.87 29.59
CA MET A 1 23.54 -26.48 28.16
C MET A 1 22.21 -25.79 27.91
N VAL A 2 22.21 -24.47 27.70
CA VAL A 2 20.97 -23.70 27.50
C VAL A 2 20.65 -23.70 26.01
N GLU A 3 19.54 -24.33 25.66
CA GLU A 3 19.02 -24.44 24.30
C GLU A 3 18.67 -23.05 23.75
N LYS A 4 19.43 -22.57 22.76
CA LYS A 4 19.12 -21.33 22.04
C LYS A 4 17.91 -21.58 21.15
N ARG A 5 16.74 -21.10 21.56
CA ARG A 5 15.54 -21.10 20.72
C ARG A 5 15.83 -20.36 19.40
N PRO A 6 15.44 -20.89 18.24
CA PRO A 6 15.65 -20.23 16.97
C PRO A 6 14.89 -18.91 16.99
N LYS A 7 15.59 -17.81 16.67
CA LYS A 7 15.02 -16.47 16.54
C LYS A 7 14.14 -16.53 15.29
N GLU A 8 12.83 -16.66 15.45
CA GLU A 8 11.92 -16.62 14.30
C GLU A 8 12.19 -15.32 13.51
N PRO A 9 12.19 -15.36 12.16
CA PRO A 9 12.43 -14.17 11.38
C PRO A 9 11.36 -13.16 11.77
N TYR A 10 11.76 -11.94 12.15
CA TYR A 10 10.89 -10.80 12.44
C TYR A 10 9.73 -10.65 11.43
N ASN A 11 9.99 -11.07 10.19
CA ASN A 11 9.09 -11.15 9.06
C ASN A 11 7.85 -12.02 9.35
N ILE A 12 7.99 -13.17 10.02
CA ILE A 12 6.89 -14.11 10.31
C ILE A 12 5.99 -13.57 11.41
N GLU A 13 6.57 -12.88 12.40
CA GLU A 13 5.82 -12.19 13.44
C GLU A 13 5.00 -11.04 12.85
N LEU A 14 5.61 -10.23 11.97
CA LEU A 14 4.91 -9.15 11.26
C LEU A 14 3.79 -9.67 10.35
N ILE A 15 4.04 -10.78 9.64
CA ILE A 15 3.04 -11.44 8.80
C ILE A 15 1.89 -11.93 9.68
N ASN A 16 2.15 -12.61 10.81
CA ASN A 16 1.08 -13.05 11.71
C ASN A 16 0.25 -11.88 12.26
N THR A 17 0.90 -10.77 12.66
CA THR A 17 0.17 -9.58 13.12
C THR A 17 -0.66 -8.95 11.99
N LEU A 18 -0.14 -8.91 10.77
CA LEU A 18 -0.90 -8.42 9.61
C LEU A 18 -2.10 -9.34 9.31
N TYR A 19 -1.91 -10.66 9.30
CA TYR A 19 -2.95 -11.65 9.05
C TYR A 19 -4.09 -11.61 10.10
N GLU A 20 -3.78 -11.36 11.37
CA GLU A 20 -4.82 -11.13 12.40
C GLU A 20 -5.62 -9.85 12.14
N ASN A 21 -5.03 -8.86 11.46
CA ASN A 21 -5.69 -7.61 11.08
C ASN A 21 -6.34 -7.65 9.68
N VAL A 22 -6.09 -8.68 8.87
CA VAL A 22 -6.76 -8.90 7.57
C VAL A 22 -8.29 -9.04 7.70
N PRO A 23 -8.87 -9.77 8.68
CA PRO A 23 -10.33 -9.82 8.82
C PRO A 23 -10.96 -8.43 9.07
N ALA A 24 -10.27 -7.55 9.80
CA ALA A 24 -10.69 -6.15 9.98
C ALA A 24 -10.48 -5.30 8.71
N PHE A 25 -9.51 -5.65 7.86
CA PHE A 25 -9.33 -5.02 6.55
C PHE A 25 -10.51 -5.35 5.63
N THR A 26 -10.96 -6.61 5.57
CA THR A 26 -12.16 -6.98 4.80
C THR A 26 -13.44 -6.32 5.32
N ASP A 27 -13.51 -5.98 6.61
CA ASP A 27 -14.63 -5.23 7.21
C ASP A 27 -14.59 -3.74 6.84
N ILE A 28 -13.39 -3.13 6.78
CA ILE A 28 -13.19 -1.75 6.31
C ILE A 28 -13.44 -1.64 4.79
N PHE A 29 -13.06 -2.67 4.03
CA PHE A 29 -13.23 -2.73 2.58
C PHE A 29 -14.44 -3.57 2.18
N ASP A 30 -15.57 -3.32 2.83
CA ASP A 30 -16.87 -3.85 2.43
C ASP A 30 -17.30 -3.27 1.05
N GLU A 31 -18.30 -3.89 0.40
CA GLU A 31 -18.65 -3.62 -1.01
C GLU A 31 -18.81 -2.11 -1.31
N GLU A 32 -19.52 -1.38 -0.47
CA GLU A 32 -19.75 0.06 -0.64
C GLU A 32 -18.47 0.89 -0.48
N THR A 33 -17.70 0.62 0.58
CA THR A 33 -16.44 1.35 0.88
C THR A 33 -15.38 1.05 -0.17
N TRP A 34 -15.35 -0.16 -0.73
CA TRP A 34 -14.44 -0.55 -1.80
C TRP A 34 -14.66 0.30 -3.05
N TYR A 35 -15.91 0.52 -3.47
CA TYR A 35 -16.21 1.36 -4.63
C TYR A 35 -15.85 2.83 -4.39
N ILE A 36 -16.13 3.36 -3.19
CA ILE A 36 -15.74 4.72 -2.80
C ILE A 36 -14.22 4.88 -2.81
N PHE A 37 -13.50 3.90 -2.26
CA PHE A 37 -12.04 3.87 -2.28
C PHE A 37 -11.49 3.84 -3.70
N CYS A 38 -12.01 2.97 -4.57
CA CYS A 38 -11.61 2.91 -5.97
C CYS A 38 -11.86 4.24 -6.69
N GLY A 39 -13.01 4.85 -6.48
CA GLY A 39 -13.34 6.16 -7.04
C GLY A 39 -12.37 7.26 -6.58
N CYS A 40 -12.10 7.34 -5.27
CA CYS A 40 -11.12 8.26 -4.72
C CYS A 40 -9.70 7.99 -5.24
N PHE A 41 -9.28 6.73 -5.31
CA PHE A 41 -7.95 6.35 -5.80
C PHE A 41 -7.75 6.75 -7.26
N VAL A 42 -8.74 6.51 -8.12
CA VAL A 42 -8.72 6.91 -9.52
C VAL A 42 -8.69 8.43 -9.64
N ALA A 43 -9.55 9.14 -8.90
CA ALA A 43 -9.57 10.60 -8.88
C ALA A 43 -8.23 11.20 -8.43
N THR A 44 -7.64 10.67 -7.36
CA THR A 44 -6.31 11.07 -6.88
C THR A 44 -5.23 10.78 -7.93
N THR A 45 -5.29 9.64 -8.60
CA THR A 45 -4.35 9.31 -9.68
C THR A 45 -4.41 10.34 -10.80
N PHE A 46 -5.61 10.72 -11.24
CA PHE A 46 -5.77 11.78 -12.24
C PHE A 46 -5.24 13.13 -11.76
N LEU A 47 -5.50 13.50 -10.50
CA LEU A 47 -4.96 14.72 -9.90
C LEU A 47 -3.43 14.70 -9.86
N VAL A 48 -2.83 13.58 -9.46
CA VAL A 48 -1.38 13.41 -9.42
C VAL A 48 -0.80 13.48 -10.83
N VAL A 49 -1.37 12.78 -11.81
CA VAL A 49 -0.93 12.85 -13.21
C VAL A 49 -1.05 14.27 -13.75
N PHE A 50 -2.11 15.00 -13.42
CA PHE A 50 -2.28 16.39 -13.83
C PHE A 50 -1.24 17.31 -13.20
N LEU A 51 -0.97 17.15 -11.89
CA LEU A 51 0.08 17.88 -11.20
C LEU A 51 1.46 17.54 -11.79
N VAL A 52 1.78 16.26 -11.93
CA VAL A 52 3.03 15.80 -12.54
C VAL A 52 3.18 16.34 -13.96
N SER A 53 2.13 16.31 -14.79
CA SER A 53 2.15 16.91 -16.13
C SER A 53 2.41 18.42 -16.09
N ARG A 54 1.96 19.12 -15.05
CA ARG A 54 2.16 20.57 -14.90
C ARG A 54 3.55 20.93 -14.37
N TYR A 55 4.14 20.09 -13.52
CA TYR A 55 5.39 20.37 -12.82
C TYR A 55 6.61 19.68 -13.43
N VAL A 56 6.45 18.51 -14.03
CA VAL A 56 7.51 17.79 -14.73
C VAL A 56 7.56 18.31 -16.17
N THR A 57 8.25 19.43 -16.35
CA THR A 57 8.70 19.86 -17.68
C THR A 57 9.78 18.86 -18.12
N ILE A 58 9.38 17.83 -18.87
CA ILE A 58 10.31 16.89 -19.49
C ILE A 58 11.15 17.71 -20.48
N LYS A 59 12.36 18.07 -20.09
CA LYS A 59 13.32 18.68 -21.01
C LYS A 59 13.86 17.56 -21.90
N PRO A 60 13.87 17.73 -23.23
CA PRO A 60 14.57 16.78 -24.09
C PRO A 60 16.02 16.70 -23.63
N VAL A 61 16.55 15.48 -23.52
CA VAL A 61 17.98 15.28 -23.30
C VAL A 61 18.62 15.37 -24.68
N ASP A 62 19.32 16.46 -24.94
CA ASP A 62 20.10 16.61 -26.17
C ASP A 62 21.38 15.78 -26.00
N TRP A 63 21.50 14.71 -26.80
CA TRP A 63 22.73 13.92 -26.98
C TRP A 63 23.47 14.35 -28.24
#